data_AF-A0A959N3C7-F1
#
_entry.id   AF-A0A959N3C7-F1
#
_cell.length_a   1.000
_cell.length_b   1.000
_cell.length_c   1.000
_cell.angle_alpha   90.00
_cell.angle_beta   90.00
_cell.angle_gamma   90.00
#
_symmetry.space_group_name_H-M   'P 1'
#
loop_
_entity.id
_entity.type
_entity.pdbx_description
1 polymer ?
#
loop_
_entity_poly.entity_id
_entity_poly.type
_entity_poly.pdbx_seq_one_letter_code
_entity_poly.pdbx_strand_id
1 'polypeptide(L)'
;MKYIIFFLSSLIFCSCTSSIDTKEYVQSPCNDVTYQNLKKKSLNEMSKSELEYFKLKDKECEKFTADQRKSIYNDRKADKNAIWWVLGGIMAVIVVAYIFLSGWGNWH
;
A
#
# COMPACT_ATOMS: atom_id res chain seq x y z
N MET A 1 13.77 40.55 -0.54
CA MET A 1 13.06 39.73 0.49
C MET A 1 11.61 39.35 0.15
N LYS A 2 11.02 39.74 -1.00
CA LYS A 2 9.65 39.34 -1.38
C LYS A 2 9.56 37.93 -2.02
N TYR A 3 10.65 37.44 -2.60
CA TYR A 3 10.68 36.16 -3.33
C TYR A 3 10.85 34.92 -2.42
N ILE A 4 11.35 35.11 -1.20
CA ILE A 4 11.56 34.02 -0.22
C ILE A 4 10.21 33.52 0.33
N ILE A 5 9.25 34.44 0.53
CA ILE A 5 7.90 34.10 1.01
C ILE A 5 7.10 33.35 -0.06
N PHE A 6 7.30 33.68 -1.35
CA PHE A 6 6.62 33.03 -2.47
C PHE A 6 7.11 31.59 -2.71
N PHE A 7 8.39 31.30 -2.42
CA PHE A 7 8.97 29.96 -2.54
C PHE A 7 8.53 29.03 -1.40
N LEU A 8 8.37 29.56 -0.18
CA LEU A 8 7.89 28.80 0.97
C LEU A 8 6.40 28.44 0.85
N SER A 9 5.58 29.29 0.24
CA SER A 9 4.16 28.98 0.02
C SER A 9 3.95 27.87 -1.01
N SER A 10 4.82 27.75 -2.03
CA SER A 10 4.68 26.71 -3.07
C SER A 10 4.99 25.30 -2.56
N LEU A 11 5.84 25.18 -1.52
CA LEU A 11 6.20 23.90 -0.91
C LEU A 11 5.13 23.38 0.08
N ILE A 12 4.20 24.23 0.52
CA ILE A 12 3.15 23.87 1.49
C ILE A 12 1.87 23.37 0.81
N PHE A 13 1.68 23.64 -0.49
CA PHE A 13 0.47 23.23 -1.23
C PHE A 13 0.54 21.83 -1.88
N CYS A 14 1.66 21.10 -1.78
CA CYS A 14 1.77 19.75 -2.37
C CYS A 14 1.59 18.62 -1.33
N SER A 15 1.01 18.91 -0.17
CA SER A 15 0.84 17.94 0.92
C SER A 15 -0.62 17.64 1.21
N CYS A 16 -1.40 17.25 0.20
CA CYS A 16 -2.70 16.59 0.39
C CYS A 16 -3.06 15.74 -0.85
N THR A 17 -2.20 14.80 -1.25
CA THR A 17 -2.70 13.59 -1.90
C THR A 17 -2.95 12.57 -0.80
N SER A 18 -3.99 12.80 0.00
CA SER A 18 -4.56 11.75 0.83
C SER A 18 -5.05 10.70 -0.14
N SER A 19 -4.31 9.60 -0.28
CA SER A 19 -4.79 8.38 -0.89
C SER A 19 -6.01 7.95 -0.07
N ILE A 20 -7.20 8.30 -0.56
CA ILE A 20 -8.45 7.74 -0.08
C ILE A 20 -8.39 6.28 -0.51
N ASP A 21 -7.82 5.47 0.37
CA ASP A 21 -7.76 4.03 0.27
C ASP A 21 -9.19 3.53 0.51
N THR A 22 -10.04 3.62 -0.52
CA THR A 22 -11.27 2.85 -0.56
C THR A 22 -10.83 1.40 -0.59
N LYS A 23 -10.66 0.80 0.60
CA LYS A 23 -10.50 -0.64 0.74
C LYS A 23 -11.76 -1.28 0.19
N GLU A 24 -11.73 -1.58 -1.10
CA GLU A 24 -12.71 -2.40 -1.76
C GLU A 24 -12.78 -3.69 -0.96
N TYR A 25 -13.92 -3.90 -0.30
CA TYR A 25 -14.12 -5.05 0.57
C TYR A 25 -14.21 -6.28 -0.34
N VAL A 26 -13.07 -6.85 -0.69
CA VAL A 26 -12.99 -8.06 -1.49
C VAL A 26 -13.59 -9.18 -0.64
N GLN A 27 -14.85 -9.52 -0.92
CA GLN A 27 -15.58 -10.59 -0.26
C GLN A 27 -14.77 -11.89 -0.39
N SER A 28 -14.23 -12.38 0.72
CA SER A 28 -13.37 -13.57 0.70
C SER A 28 -14.16 -14.80 0.23
N PRO A 29 -13.65 -15.61 -0.71
CA PRO A 29 -14.28 -16.89 -1.08
C PRO A 29 -14.38 -17.87 0.09
N CYS A 30 -13.67 -17.61 1.20
CA CYS A 30 -13.69 -18.37 2.43
C CYS A 30 -14.85 -18.05 3.37
N ASN A 31 -15.57 -16.96 3.10
CA ASN A 31 -16.70 -16.55 3.92
C ASN A 31 -18.03 -17.16 3.45
N ASP A 32 -17.99 -18.14 2.53
CA ASP A 32 -19.17 -18.88 2.09
C ASP A 32 -19.72 -19.73 3.24
N VAL A 33 -21.00 -19.52 3.57
CA VAL A 33 -21.71 -20.21 4.66
C VAL A 33 -21.71 -21.73 4.43
N THR A 34 -21.80 -22.17 3.18
CA THR A 34 -21.78 -23.59 2.79
C THR A 34 -20.42 -24.19 3.08
N TYR A 35 -19.34 -23.52 2.68
CA TYR A 35 -17.98 -23.96 2.96
C TYR A 35 -17.69 -23.98 4.47
N GLN A 36 -18.15 -22.98 5.24
CA GLN A 36 -17.99 -22.98 6.69
C GLN A 36 -18.75 -24.12 7.37
N ASN A 37 -19.94 -24.46 6.90
CA ASN A 37 -20.72 -25.58 7.42
C ASN A 37 -20.05 -26.92 7.09
N LEU A 38 -19.52 -27.07 5.88
CA LEU A 38 -18.77 -28.26 5.46
C LEU A 38 -17.46 -28.41 6.22
N LYS A 39 -16.77 -27.31 6.54
CA LYS A 39 -15.54 -27.33 7.34
C LYS A 39 -15.75 -27.82 8.77
N LYS A 40 -16.97 -27.69 9.31
CA LYS A 40 -17.34 -28.18 10.65
C LYS A 40 -17.75 -29.66 10.66
N LYS A 41 -18.10 -30.24 9.50
CA LYS A 41 -18.41 -31.68 9.36
C LYS A 41 -17.12 -32.50 9.25
N SER A 42 -17.17 -33.76 9.70
CA SER A 42 -16.06 -34.69 9.45
C SER A 42 -16.02 -35.10 7.97
N LEU A 43 -14.83 -35.35 7.43
CA LEU A 43 -14.64 -35.79 6.03
C LEU A 43 -15.40 -37.08 5.70
N ASN A 44 -15.68 -37.94 6.70
CA ASN A 44 -16.43 -39.17 6.53
C ASN A 44 -17.95 -38.99 6.52
N GLU A 45 -18.46 -37.86 7.01
CA GLU A 45 -19.89 -37.53 7.01
C GLU A 45 -20.29 -36.67 5.79
N MET A 46 -19.34 -36.33 4.92
CA MET A 46 -19.61 -35.62 3.68
C MET A 46 -19.95 -36.60 2.56
N SER A 47 -21.00 -36.27 1.81
CA SER A 47 -21.26 -36.89 0.52
C SER A 47 -20.15 -36.57 -0.48
N LYS A 48 -19.99 -37.39 -1.54
CA LYS A 48 -18.97 -37.16 -2.57
C LYS A 48 -19.03 -35.74 -3.17
N SER A 49 -20.23 -35.23 -3.42
CA SER A 49 -20.44 -33.89 -3.97
C SER A 49 -20.05 -32.78 -3.00
N GLU A 50 -20.39 -32.91 -1.72
CA GLU A 50 -19.97 -31.98 -0.66
C GLU A 50 -18.45 -31.96 -0.51
N LEU A 51 -17.80 -33.13 -0.58
CA LEU A 51 -16.35 -33.27 -0.46
C LEU A 51 -15.61 -32.62 -1.64
N GLU A 52 -16.11 -32.79 -2.87
CA GLU A 52 -15.55 -32.15 -4.06
C GLU A 52 -15.70 -30.64 -4.02
N TYR A 53 -16.88 -30.15 -3.62
CA TYR A 53 -17.11 -28.73 -3.42
C TYR A 53 -16.20 -28.14 -2.33
N PHE A 54 -16.06 -28.84 -1.20
CA PHE A 54 -15.15 -28.45 -0.12
C PHE A 54 -13.71 -28.35 -0.62
N LYS A 55 -13.19 -29.36 -1.32
CA LYS A 55 -11.82 -29.35 -1.86
C LYS A 55 -11.58 -28.24 -2.86
N LEU A 56 -12.57 -27.92 -3.70
CA LEU A 56 -12.46 -26.83 -4.66
C LEU A 56 -12.36 -25.49 -3.92
N LYS A 57 -13.26 -25.24 -2.98
CA LYS A 57 -13.30 -23.99 -2.19
C LYS A 57 -12.09 -23.83 -1.28
N ASP A 58 -11.60 -24.93 -0.71
CA ASP A 58 -10.39 -24.93 0.13
C ASP A 58 -9.17 -24.46 -0.66
N LYS A 59 -9.00 -24.94 -1.89
CA LYS A 59 -7.94 -24.48 -2.81
C LYS A 59 -8.11 -23.02 -3.22
N GLU A 60 -9.34 -22.58 -3.49
CA GLU A 60 -9.62 -21.16 -3.81
C GLU A 60 -9.25 -20.25 -2.64
N CYS A 61 -9.54 -20.69 -1.41
CA CYS A 61 -9.16 -20.00 -0.18
C CYS A 61 -7.66 -19.89 0.02
N GLU A 62 -6.94 -21.00 -0.15
CA GLU A 62 -5.48 -20.99 -0.04
C GLU A 62 -4.85 -20.00 -1.03
N LYS A 63 -5.31 -20.02 -2.29
CA LYS A 63 -4.85 -19.08 -3.31
C LYS A 63 -5.16 -17.63 -2.93
N PHE A 64 -6.39 -17.34 -2.53
CA PHE A 64 -6.79 -15.99 -2.12
C PHE A 64 -5.92 -15.45 -0.98
N THR A 65 -5.65 -16.26 0.05
CA THR A 65 -4.79 -15.84 1.17
C THR A 65 -3.32 -15.69 0.78
N ALA A 66 -2.84 -16.45 -0.20
CA ALA A 66 -1.49 -16.30 -0.73
C ALA A 66 -1.35 -15.01 -1.55
N ASP A 67 -2.33 -14.74 -2.42
CA ASP A 67 -2.35 -13.53 -3.26
C ASP A 67 -2.52 -12.26 -2.41
N GLN A 68 -3.36 -12.29 -1.37
CA GLN A 68 -3.47 -11.18 -0.42
C GLN A 68 -2.15 -10.91 0.32
N ARG A 69 -1.45 -11.97 0.75
CA ARG A 69 -0.14 -11.80 1.41
C ARG A 69 0.88 -11.19 0.46
N LYS A 70 0.84 -11.59 -0.82
CA LYS A 70 1.73 -11.06 -1.86
C LYS A 70 1.42 -9.60 -2.18
N SER A 71 0.14 -9.21 -2.27
CA SER A 71 -0.24 -7.82 -2.49
C SER A 71 0.18 -6.93 -1.32
N ILE A 72 -0.07 -7.32 -0.08
CA ILE A 72 0.37 -6.59 1.12
C ILE A 72 1.90 -6.46 1.20
N TYR A 73 2.64 -7.49 0.79
CA TYR A 73 4.10 -7.41 0.74
C TYR A 73 4.59 -6.43 -0.34
N ASN A 74 4.00 -6.48 -1.53
CA ASN A 74 4.34 -5.60 -2.64
C ASN A 74 3.99 -4.13 -2.32
N ASP A 75 2.85 -3.91 -1.67
CA ASP A 75 2.40 -2.60 -1.20
C ASP A 75 3.39 -1.99 -0.20
N ARG A 76 3.75 -2.75 0.84
CA ARG A 76 4.80 -2.34 1.80
C ARG A 76 6.16 -2.09 1.15
N LYS A 77 6.47 -2.77 0.05
CA LYS A 77 7.71 -2.55 -0.70
C LYS A 77 7.63 -1.28 -1.56
N ALA A 78 6.48 -1.00 -2.16
CA ALA A 78 6.23 0.23 -2.90
C ALA A 78 6.33 1.47 -1.98
N ASP A 79 5.74 1.40 -0.78
CA ASP A 79 5.79 2.48 0.21
C ASP A 79 7.22 2.85 0.61
N LYS A 80 8.08 1.85 0.87
CA LYS A 80 9.49 2.08 1.24
C LYS A 80 10.25 2.81 0.14
N ASN A 81 9.99 2.47 -1.12
CA ASN A 81 10.63 3.13 -2.24
C ASN A 81 10.15 4.57 -2.40
N ALA A 82 8.85 4.84 -2.18
CA ALA A 82 8.29 6.19 -2.25
C ALA A 82 8.92 7.12 -1.20
N ILE A 83 9.12 6.66 0.03
CA ILE A 83 9.77 7.43 1.10
C ILE A 83 11.19 7.85 0.70
N TRP A 84 11.95 6.96 0.05
CA TRP A 84 13.30 7.26 -0.43
C TRP A 84 13.33 8.38 -1.49
N TRP A 85 12.38 8.39 -2.42
CA TRP A 85 12.25 9.47 -3.41
C TRP A 85 11.91 10.82 -2.77
N VAL A 86 11.03 10.83 -1.77
CA VAL A 86 10.66 12.04 -1.03
C VAL A 86 11.86 12.61 -0.27
N LEU A 87 12.59 11.78 0.48
CA LEU A 87 13.79 12.20 1.21
C LEU A 87 14.89 12.70 0.26
N GLY A 88 15.07 12.03 -0.89
CA GLY A 88 16.02 12.47 -1.92
C GLY A 88 15.68 13.84 -2.49
N GLY A 89 14.40 14.11 -2.76
CA GLY A 89 13.93 15.41 -3.24
C GLY A 89 14.20 16.53 -2.23
N ILE A 90 13.89 16.32 -0.95
CA ILE A 90 14.10 17.31 0.12
C ILE A 90 15.60 17.66 0.25
N MET A 91 16.48 16.65 0.26
CA MET A 91 17.92 16.88 0.37
C MET A 91 18.47 17.69 -0.81
N ALA A 92 18.01 17.41 -2.03
CA ALA A 92 18.42 18.16 -3.22
C ALA A 92 18.05 19.65 -3.11
N VAL A 93 16.84 19.96 -2.64
CA VAL A 93 16.38 21.35 -2.44
C VAL A 93 17.23 22.06 -1.39
N ILE A 94 17.55 21.41 -0.27
CA ILE A 94 18.41 21.98 0.79
C ILE A 94 19.80 22.32 0.26
N VAL A 95 20.42 21.40 -0.49
CA VAL A 95 21.76 21.59 -1.07
C VAL A 95 21.76 22.79 -2.03
N VAL A 96 20.76 22.87 -2.91
CA VAL A 96 20.64 23.99 -3.84
C VAL A 96 20.47 25.31 -3.08
N ALA A 97 19.58 25.37 -2.08
CA ALA A 97 19.40 26.57 -1.25
C ALA A 97 20.69 27.00 -0.54
N TYR A 98 21.46 26.05 -0.02
CA TYR A 98 22.74 26.32 0.64
C TYR A 98 23.77 26.94 -0.31
N ILE A 99 23.88 26.43 -1.55
CA ILE A 99 24.78 26.99 -2.57
C ILE A 99 24.38 28.42 -2.93
N PHE A 100 23.08 28.69 -3.11
CA PHE A 100 22.61 30.05 -3.42
C PHE A 100 22.86 31.03 -2.27
N LEU A 101 22.68 30.62 -1.01
CA LEU A 101 22.92 31.47 0.16
C LEU A 101 24.42 31.72 0.40
N SER A 102 25.26 30.69 0.27
CA SER A 102 26.71 30.81 0.45
C SER A 102 27.39 31.58 -0.69
N GLY A 103 26.92 31.44 -1.93
CA GLY A 103 27.43 32.17 -3.09
C GLY A 103 27.09 33.67 -3.08
N TRP A 104 25.92 34.04 -2.55
CA TRP A 104 25.50 35.45 -2.47
C TRP A 104 26.27 36.23 -1.38
N GLY A 105 26.59 35.59 -0.25
CA GLY A 105 27.25 36.26 0.87
C GLY A 105 28.73 36.63 0.66
N ASN A 106 29.38 36.14 -0.40
CA ASN A 106 30.82 36.29 -0.62
C ASN A 106 31.19 37.30 -1.75
N TRP A 107 30.18 38.01 -2.28
CA TRP A 107 30.32 38.98 -3.38
C TRP A 107 30.11 40.44 -2.94
N HIS A 108 30.18 40.72 -1.63
CA HIS A 108 30.01 42.06 -1.06
C HIS A 108 31.00 42.31 0.07
#